data_AF-A0A9E2YJ62-F1
#
_entry.id   AF-A0A9E2YJ62-F1
#
_cell.length_a   1.000
_cell.length_b   1.000
_cell.length_c   1.000
_cell.angle_alpha   90.00
_cell.angle_beta   90.00
_cell.angle_gamma   90.00
#
_symmetry.space_group_name_H-M   'P 1'
#
loop_
_entity.id
_entity.type
_entity.pdbx_description
1 polymer ?
#
loop_
_entity_poly.entity_id
_entity_poly.type
_entity_poly.pdbx_seq_one_letter_code
_entity_poly.pdbx_strand_id
1 'polypeptide(L)' 'MIFSKGHGTENDFVVLPDPQVELSLGAARVAALCDRRRGLGADGVLRV' A
#
# COMPACT_ATOMS: atom_id res chain seq x y z
N MET A 1 10.48 -6.43 0.53
CA MET A 1 9.66 -5.39 -0.11
C MET A 1 9.84 -4.13 0.69
N ILE A 2 10.41 -3.09 0.08
CA ILE A 2 10.55 -1.79 0.74
C ILE A 2 9.20 -1.09 0.62
N PHE A 3 8.72 -0.52 1.71
CA PHE A 3 7.53 0.32 1.70
C PHE A 3 7.73 1.52 2.61
N SER A 4 6.92 2.53 2.43
CA SER A 4 6.77 3.63 3.38
C SER A 4 5.29 3.85 3.66
N LYS A 5 4.96 4.33 4.85
CA LYS A 5 3.59 4.72 5.17
C LYS A 5 3.53 6.24 5.23
N GLY A 6 2.68 6.83 4.39
CA GLY A 6 2.44 8.27 4.35
C GLY A 6 1.06 8.61 4.89
N HIS A 7 0.87 9.85 5.36
CA HIS A 7 -0.44 10.40 5.63
C HIS A 7 -0.55 11.83 5.11
N GLY A 8 -1.76 12.26 4.75
CA GLY A 8 -2.06 13.62 4.33
C GLY A 8 -3.55 13.90 4.48
N THR A 9 -3.90 15.00 5.15
CA THR A 9 -5.30 15.37 5.42
C THR A 9 -6.14 14.18 5.89
N GLU A 10 -5.68 13.52 6.97
CA GLU A 10 -6.31 12.34 7.60
C GLU A 10 -6.36 11.06 6.76
N ASN A 11 -5.93 11.08 5.51
CA ASN A 11 -5.83 9.87 4.69
C ASN A 11 -4.45 9.23 4.87
N ASP A 12 -4.39 7.90 5.01
CA ASP A 12 -3.14 7.14 5.08
C ASP A 12 -2.92 6.21 3.87
N PHE A 13 -1.66 6.09 3.43
CA PHE A 13 -1.28 5.33 2.24
C PHE A 13 -0.06 4.44 2.49
N VAL A 14 -0.07 3.24 1.92
CA VAL A 14 1.13 2.43 1.75
C VAL A 14 1.78 2.79 0.41
N VAL A 15 3.01 3.28 0.44
CA VAL A 15 3.80 3.62 -0.74
C VAL A 15 4.75 2.48 -1.05
N LEU A 16 4.69 1.96 -2.27
CA LEU A 16 5.47 0.82 -2.76
C LEU A 16 6.31 1.26 -3.97
N PRO A 17 7.63 1.46 -3.80
CA PRO A 17 8.53 1.65 -4.92
C PRO A 17 8.59 0.39 -5.77
N ASP A 18 8.31 0.53 -7.05
CA ASP A 18 8.29 -0.52 -8.07
C ASP A 18 8.81 -0.01 -9.42
N PRO A 19 10.06 0.50 -9.48
CA PRO A 19 10.61 1.09 -10.70
C PRO A 19 10.76 0.08 -11.85
N GLN A 20 10.79 -1.22 -11.54
CA GLN A 20 10.89 -2.31 -12.52
C GLN A 20 9.52 -2.93 -12.86
N VAL A 21 8.43 -2.47 -12.23
CA VAL A 21 7.06 -2.95 -12.49
C VAL A 21 6.92 -4.47 -12.26
N GLU A 22 7.53 -4.97 -11.18
CA GLU A 22 7.52 -6.39 -10.83
C GLU A 22 6.39 -6.74 -9.86
N LEU A 23 5.77 -5.74 -9.21
CA LEU A 23 4.70 -5.99 -8.26
C LEU A 23 3.38 -6.27 -8.96
N SER A 24 2.95 -7.53 -8.89
CA SER A 24 1.55 -7.90 -9.15
C SER A 24 0.66 -7.51 -7.97
N LEU A 25 -0.08 -6.40 -8.14
CA LEU A 25 -1.06 -5.87 -7.19
C LEU A 25 -2.49 -6.10 -7.70
N GLY A 26 -3.03 -7.28 -7.41
CA GLY A 26 -4.46 -7.55 -7.57
C GLY A 26 -5.30 -7.01 -6.40
N ALA A 27 -6.61 -6.91 -6.60
CA ALA A 27 -7.54 -6.36 -5.60
C ALA A 27 -7.43 -7.04 -4.22
N ALA A 28 -7.30 -8.37 -4.18
CA ALA A 28 -7.13 -9.11 -2.93
C ALA A 28 -5.84 -8.72 -2.16
N ARG A 29 -4.75 -8.45 -2.90
CA ARG A 29 -3.48 -8.05 -2.30
C ARG A 29 -3.53 -6.62 -1.78
N VAL A 30 -4.17 -5.72 -2.52
CA VAL A 30 -4.44 -4.35 -2.06
C VAL A 30 -5.30 -4.37 -0.79
N ALA A 31 -6.40 -5.13 -0.79
CA ALA A 31 -7.26 -5.27 0.39
C ALA A 31 -6.52 -5.83 1.61
N ALA A 32 -5.67 -6.83 1.41
CA ALA A 32 -4.85 -7.40 2.48
C ALA A 32 -3.83 -6.38 3.04
N LEU A 33 -3.26 -5.52 2.21
CA LEU A 33 -2.36 -4.45 2.66
C LEU A 33 -3.11 -3.37 3.45
N CYS A 34 -4.31 -3.01 2.98
CA CYS A 34 -5.16 -1.99 3.59
C CYS A 34 -5.87 -2.44 4.88
N ASP A 35 -5.96 -3.74 5.15
CA ASP A 35 -6.55 -4.26 6.38
C ASP A 35 -5.80 -3.71 7.62
N ARG A 36 -6.52 -3.05 8.52
CA ARG A 36 -5.95 -2.39 9.71
C ARG A 36 -5.57 -3.33 10.86
N ARG A 37 -6.04 -4.58 10.82
CA ARG A 37 -5.81 -5.60 11.87
C ARG A 37 -4.85 -6.69 11.41
N ARG A 38 -4.89 -7.03 10.12
CA ARG A 38 -4.15 -8.14 9.51
C ARG A 38 -3.09 -7.66 8.52
N GLY A 39 -3.15 -6.40 8.11
CA GLY A 39 -2.24 -5.75 7.16
C GLY A 39 -1.52 -4.55 7.77
N LEU A 40 -1.12 -3.62 6.91
CA LEU A 40 -0.42 -2.39 7.30
C LEU A 40 -1.40 -1.28 7.74
N GLY A 41 -2.66 -1.41 7.34
CA GLY A 41 -3.71 -0.42 7.54
C GLY A 41 -3.46 0.81 6.70
N ALA A 42 -4.28 1.06 5.68
CA ALA A 42 -4.23 2.28 4.91
C ALA A 42 -5.55 2.48 4.16
N ASP A 43 -5.88 3.72 3.84
CA ASP A 43 -6.99 4.04 2.94
C ASP A 43 -6.69 3.62 1.50
N GLY A 44 -5.40 3.53 1.13
CA GLY A 44 -5.00 3.05 -0.20
C GLY A 44 -3.52 2.68 -0.33
N VAL A 45 -3.16 2.29 -1.56
CA VAL A 45 -1.80 1.93 -1.95
C VAL A 45 -1.35 2.82 -3.11
N LEU A 46 -0.14 3.37 -3.00
CA LEU A 46 0.52 4.12 -4.07
C LEU A 46 1.68 3.28 -4.59
N ARG A 47 1.60 2.79 -5.83
CA ARG A 47 2.71 2.12 -6.52
C ARG A 47 3.48 3.16 -7.33
N VAL A 48 4.77 3.34 -7.03
CA VAL A 48 5.64 4.40 -7.60
C VAL A 48 6.77 3.80 -8.40
#